data_AF-A0A158GYT4-F1
#
_entry.id   AF-A0A158GYT4-F1
#
_cell.length_a   1.000
_cell.length_b   1.000
_cell.length_c   1.000
_cell.angle_alpha   90.00
_cell.angle_beta   90.00
_cell.angle_gamma   90.00
#
_symmetry.space_group_name_H-M   'P 1'
#
loop_
_entity.id
_entity.type
_entity.pdbx_description
1 polymer ?
#
loop_
_entity_poly.entity_id
_entity_poly.type
_entity_poly.pdbx_seq_one_letter_code
_entity_poly.pdbx_strand_id
1 'polypeptide(L)'
;MSEGSVGIYADWDGLTEPLRLGLLYSRRAVAREVFEYEFDADVLVRPDMAGFKLDPRLGWFAGRQYPPSGQETFGVFADASPDRWGRVLMRRRLERAQRAGQVDSKARLYESDYLLGVHDMYRAGALRFRRDDKGPFLDDQNDIAAPPFVQLRALEAASLALERDEDNTASEADEWLRMLIAPGGSLGGPDPKPVW
;
A
#
# COMPACT_ATOMS: atom_id res chain seq x y z
N MET A 1 15.12 5.52 -16.53
CA MET A 1 14.08 4.56 -16.14
C MET A 1 14.65 3.78 -14.97
N SER A 2 14.03 3.85 -13.81
CA SER A 2 14.38 2.99 -12.68
C SER A 2 13.39 1.83 -12.64
N GLU A 3 13.91 0.62 -12.44
CA GLU A 3 13.12 -0.59 -12.21
C GLU A 3 13.29 -0.95 -10.73
N GLY A 4 12.18 -1.07 -10.01
CA GLY A 4 12.12 -1.59 -8.65
C GLY A 4 11.37 -2.91 -8.63
N SER A 5 11.59 -3.75 -7.62
CA SER A 5 10.86 -5.01 -7.47
C SER A 5 10.20 -5.11 -6.11
N VAL A 6 9.08 -5.82 -6.05
CA VAL A 6 8.34 -6.09 -4.82
C VAL A 6 8.00 -7.57 -4.80
N GLY A 7 8.47 -8.28 -3.78
CA GLY A 7 8.08 -9.66 -3.52
C GLY A 7 6.65 -9.71 -3.00
N ILE A 8 5.83 -10.53 -3.64
CA ILE A 8 4.42 -10.73 -3.29
C ILE A 8 4.29 -12.08 -2.61
N TYR A 9 3.73 -12.09 -1.40
CA TYR A 9 3.61 -13.28 -0.56
C TYR A 9 2.16 -13.50 -0.16
N ALA A 10 1.73 -14.76 -0.13
CA ALA A 10 0.50 -15.20 0.51
C ALA A 10 0.79 -15.52 1.98
N ASP A 11 -0.09 -15.04 2.87
CA ASP A 11 -0.04 -15.32 4.31
C ASP A 11 -1.47 -15.47 4.85
N TRP A 12 -2.16 -16.53 4.42
CA TRP A 12 -3.51 -16.87 4.87
C TRP A 12 -3.52 -18.12 5.77
N ASP A 13 -4.61 -18.25 6.54
CA ASP A 13 -4.86 -19.41 7.39
C ASP A 13 -4.75 -20.72 6.58
N GLY A 14 -3.86 -21.59 7.02
CA GLY A 14 -3.55 -22.87 6.37
C GLY A 14 -2.16 -22.94 5.73
N LEU A 15 -1.45 -21.82 5.61
CA LEU A 15 -0.02 -21.81 5.29
C LEU A 15 0.81 -21.89 6.58
N THR A 16 1.82 -22.76 6.60
CA THR A 16 2.76 -22.87 7.74
C THR A 16 3.73 -21.69 7.80
N GLU A 17 4.03 -21.11 6.63
CA GLU A 17 4.90 -19.96 6.46
C GLU A 17 4.43 -19.12 5.25
N PRO A 18 4.71 -17.81 5.23
CA PRO A 18 4.36 -16.97 4.08
C PRO A 18 4.96 -17.51 2.78
N LEU A 19 4.10 -17.78 1.80
CA LEU A 19 4.51 -18.36 0.52
C LEU A 19 4.71 -17.25 -0.51
N ARG A 20 5.90 -17.18 -1.11
CA ARG A 20 6.20 -16.26 -2.21
C ARG A 20 5.40 -16.63 -3.45
N LEU A 21 4.47 -15.78 -3.87
CA LEU A 21 3.66 -15.96 -5.08
C LEU A 21 4.37 -15.51 -6.35
N GLY A 22 5.27 -14.54 -6.24
CA GLY A 22 5.95 -13.97 -7.37
C GLY A 22 6.56 -12.59 -7.11
N LEU A 23 6.93 -11.93 -8.20
CA LEU A 23 7.51 -10.59 -8.21
C LEU A 23 6.62 -9.61 -8.96
N LEU A 24 6.37 -8.46 -8.34
CA LEU A 24 5.81 -7.29 -8.98
C LEU A 24 6.97 -6.33 -9.31
N TYR A 25 7.20 -6.11 -10.59
CA TYR A 25 8.15 -5.13 -11.07
C TYR A 25 7.45 -3.81 -11.29
N SER A 26 8.09 -2.73 -10.85
CA SER A 26 7.67 -1.38 -11.14
C SER A 26 8.62 -0.73 -12.14
N ARG A 27 8.07 -0.29 -13.28
CA ARG A 27 8.80 0.49 -14.28
C ARG A 27 8.33 1.93 -14.27
N ARG A 28 9.21 2.82 -13.76
CA ARG A 28 8.95 4.26 -13.68
C ARG A 28 9.43 4.98 -14.94
N ALA A 29 8.50 5.67 -15.60
CA ALA A 29 8.74 6.65 -16.64
C ALA A 29 8.39 8.08 -16.16
N VAL A 30 8.77 9.09 -16.93
CA VAL A 30 8.64 10.52 -16.56
C VAL A 30 7.20 10.95 -16.29
N ALA A 31 6.19 10.28 -16.83
CA ALA A 31 4.78 10.63 -16.61
C ALA A 31 3.94 9.49 -16.02
N ARG A 32 4.48 8.27 -15.96
CA ARG A 32 3.69 7.06 -15.74
C ARG A 32 4.52 5.98 -15.04
N GLU A 33 3.84 5.13 -14.27
CA GLU A 33 4.39 3.88 -13.78
C GLU A 33 3.58 2.74 -14.36
N VAL A 34 4.25 1.66 -14.76
CA VAL A 34 3.58 0.45 -15.23
C VAL A 34 4.10 -0.71 -14.41
N PHE A 35 3.16 -1.50 -13.89
CA PHE A 35 3.49 -2.74 -13.21
C PHE A 35 3.58 -3.92 -14.18
N GLU A 36 4.48 -4.84 -13.86
CA GLU A 36 4.62 -6.11 -14.52
C GLU A 36 4.66 -7.18 -13.43
N TYR A 37 3.89 -8.26 -13.58
CA TYR A 37 3.86 -9.32 -12.58
C TYR A 37 4.38 -10.63 -13.18
N GLU A 38 5.15 -11.36 -12.39
CA GLU A 38 5.68 -12.67 -12.75
C GLU A 38 5.48 -13.63 -11.58
N PHE A 39 4.79 -14.74 -11.84
CA PHE A 39 4.62 -15.81 -10.86
C PHE A 39 5.95 -16.50 -10.56
N ASP A 40 6.10 -16.93 -9.31
CA ASP A 40 7.16 -17.85 -8.92
C ASP A 40 6.94 -19.21 -9.61
N ALA A 41 7.99 -19.75 -10.22
CA ALA A 41 7.95 -21.03 -10.91
C ALA A 41 7.55 -22.17 -9.96
N ASP A 42 7.98 -22.11 -8.69
CA ASP A 42 7.67 -23.13 -7.69
C ASP A 42 6.18 -23.12 -7.31
N VAL A 43 5.53 -21.95 -7.38
CA VAL A 43 4.08 -21.83 -7.12
C VAL A 43 3.25 -22.37 -8.27
N LEU A 44 3.71 -22.19 -9.52
CA LEU A 44 2.96 -22.66 -10.70
C LEU A 44 2.86 -24.19 -10.76
N VAL A 45 3.81 -24.92 -10.19
CA VAL A 45 3.86 -26.39 -10.19
C VAL A 45 3.30 -27.03 -8.92
N ARG A 46 2.90 -26.22 -7.94
CA ARG A 46 2.39 -26.68 -6.64
C ARG A 46 0.98 -27.24 -6.75
N PRO A 47 0.73 -28.51 -6.37
CA PRO A 47 -0.60 -29.12 -6.48
C PRO A 47 -1.66 -28.46 -5.59
N ASP A 48 -1.27 -27.98 -4.41
CA ASP A 48 -2.11 -27.24 -3.45
C ASP A 48 -2.52 -25.85 -3.97
N MET A 49 -1.80 -25.34 -4.98
CA MET A 49 -2.09 -24.07 -5.65
C MET A 49 -2.75 -24.23 -7.02
N ALA A 50 -3.03 -25.47 -7.44
CA ALA A 50 -3.65 -25.73 -8.72
C ALA A 50 -5.03 -25.06 -8.81
N GLY A 51 -5.16 -24.08 -9.72
CA GLY A 51 -6.40 -23.33 -9.91
C GLY A 51 -6.55 -22.08 -9.03
N PHE A 52 -5.54 -21.75 -8.21
CA PHE A 52 -5.49 -20.45 -7.53
C PHE A 52 -5.55 -19.30 -8.55
N LYS A 53 -6.33 -18.27 -8.23
CA LYS A 53 -6.46 -17.06 -9.07
C LYS A 53 -6.15 -15.84 -8.22
N LEU A 54 -4.97 -15.26 -8.45
CA LEU A 54 -4.53 -14.05 -7.77
C LEU A 54 -5.34 -12.82 -8.23
N ASP A 55 -5.58 -12.71 -9.54
CA ASP A 55 -6.40 -11.67 -10.16
C ASP A 55 -7.10 -12.30 -11.38
N PRO A 56 -8.38 -11.98 -11.66
CA PRO A 56 -9.07 -12.46 -12.85
C PRO A 56 -8.35 -12.15 -14.19
N ARG A 57 -7.49 -11.13 -14.19
CA ARG A 57 -6.72 -10.64 -15.35
C ARG A 57 -5.28 -11.14 -15.37
N LEU A 58 -4.85 -11.88 -14.33
CA LEU A 58 -3.57 -12.58 -14.31
C LEU A 58 -3.76 -14.02 -14.79
N GLY A 59 -3.01 -14.41 -15.81
CA GLY A 59 -2.98 -15.79 -16.29
C GLY A 59 -2.08 -16.66 -15.43
N TRP A 60 -2.46 -17.93 -15.26
CA TRP A 60 -1.68 -18.90 -14.49
C TRP A 60 -0.56 -19.52 -15.34
N PHE A 61 0.48 -18.74 -15.64
CA PHE A 61 1.64 -19.18 -16.42
C PHE A 61 2.92 -18.40 -16.08
N ALA A 62 4.06 -18.93 -16.51
CA ALA A 62 5.38 -18.37 -16.24
C ALA A 62 5.73 -17.17 -17.13
N GLY A 63 6.56 -16.27 -16.61
CA GLY A 63 7.03 -15.08 -17.32
C GLY A 63 6.22 -13.82 -17.00
N ARG A 64 6.72 -12.69 -17.50
CA ARG A 64 6.16 -11.37 -17.20
C ARG A 64 4.80 -11.16 -17.88
N GLN A 65 3.86 -10.68 -17.07
CA GLN A 65 2.52 -10.32 -17.49
C GLN A 65 2.29 -8.82 -17.27
N TYR A 66 1.39 -8.27 -18.06
CA TYR A 66 1.12 -6.84 -18.13
C TYR A 66 -0.36 -6.58 -17.82
N PRO A 67 -0.68 -5.45 -17.14
CA PRO A 67 -2.05 -5.01 -16.99
C PRO A 67 -2.75 -4.85 -18.35
N PRO A 68 -4.10 -4.94 -18.40
CA PRO A 68 -4.84 -4.67 -19.62
C PRO A 68 -4.52 -3.30 -20.21
N SER A 69 -4.68 -3.17 -21.53
CA SER A 69 -4.46 -1.90 -22.23
C SER A 69 -5.23 -0.75 -21.56
N GLY A 70 -4.52 0.34 -21.28
CA GLY A 70 -5.05 1.52 -20.58
C GLY A 70 -4.97 1.47 -19.04
N GLN A 71 -4.56 0.36 -18.44
CA GLN A 71 -4.31 0.26 -16.99
C GLN A 71 -2.82 0.32 -16.66
N GLU A 72 -2.51 0.78 -15.45
CA GLU A 72 -1.14 0.92 -14.91
C GLU A 72 -0.79 -0.20 -13.92
N THR A 73 -1.81 -0.87 -13.39
CA THR A 73 -1.71 -1.86 -12.31
C THR A 73 -2.75 -2.97 -12.50
N PHE A 74 -2.58 -4.09 -11.80
CA PHE A 74 -3.56 -5.15 -11.70
C PHE A 74 -4.60 -4.83 -10.62
N GLY A 75 -5.80 -5.41 -10.71
CA GLY A 75 -6.88 -5.14 -9.76
C GLY A 75 -6.48 -5.49 -8.33
N VAL A 76 -5.88 -6.67 -8.15
CA VAL A 76 -5.41 -7.13 -6.83
C VAL A 76 -4.45 -6.16 -6.14
N PHE A 77 -3.56 -5.50 -6.89
CA PHE A 77 -2.62 -4.53 -6.33
C PHE A 77 -3.25 -3.13 -6.16
N ALA A 78 -4.24 -2.79 -6.99
CA ALA A 78 -5.04 -1.59 -6.79
C ALA A 78 -5.90 -1.69 -5.54
N ASP A 79 -6.50 -2.86 -5.28
CA ASP A 79 -7.31 -3.14 -4.09
C ASP A 79 -6.45 -3.18 -2.82
N ALA A 80 -5.19 -3.61 -2.96
CA ALA A 80 -4.18 -3.54 -1.90
C ALA A 80 -3.63 -2.12 -1.66
N SER A 81 -3.82 -1.18 -2.58
CA SER A 81 -3.31 0.18 -2.48
C SER A 81 -4.21 1.06 -1.62
N PRO A 82 -3.70 2.18 -1.06
CA PRO A 82 -4.53 3.06 -0.23
C PRO A 82 -5.65 3.67 -1.06
N ASP A 83 -6.78 3.90 -0.37
CA ASP A 83 -7.92 4.60 -0.92
C ASP A 83 -7.61 6.09 -1.18
N ARG A 84 -8.64 6.85 -1.59
CA ARG A 84 -8.46 8.28 -1.88
C ARG A 84 -7.91 9.06 -0.70
N TRP A 85 -8.36 8.75 0.52
CA TRP A 85 -7.95 9.45 1.73
C TRP A 85 -6.51 9.10 2.12
N GLY A 86 -6.16 7.81 2.15
CA GLY A 86 -4.79 7.37 2.39
C GLY A 86 -3.80 8.00 1.41
N ARG A 87 -4.17 8.12 0.13
CA ARG A 87 -3.35 8.82 -0.87
C ARG A 87 -3.20 10.32 -0.57
N VAL A 88 -4.23 10.99 -0.04
CA VAL A 88 -4.13 12.40 0.41
C VAL A 88 -3.12 12.53 1.54
N LEU A 89 -3.22 11.68 2.57
CA LEU A 89 -2.31 11.69 3.72
C LEU A 89 -0.85 11.53 3.28
N MET A 90 -0.58 10.58 2.39
CA MET A 90 0.76 10.33 1.87
C MET A 90 1.31 11.52 1.07
N ARG A 91 0.48 12.15 0.22
CA ARG A 91 0.89 13.35 -0.53
C ARG A 91 1.22 14.51 0.41
N ARG A 92 0.36 14.77 1.40
CA ARG A 92 0.59 15.83 2.39
C ARG A 92 1.89 15.63 3.17
N ARG A 93 2.20 14.39 3.54
CA ARG A 93 3.49 14.04 4.16
C ARG A 93 4.67 14.35 3.24
N LEU A 94 4.58 14.01 1.94
CA LEU A 94 5.63 14.33 0.98
C LEU A 94 5.82 15.85 0.84
N GLU A 95 4.74 16.61 0.67
CA GLU A 95 4.79 18.07 0.53
C GLU A 95 5.47 18.75 1.73
N ARG A 96 5.19 18.26 2.94
CA ARG A 96 5.84 18.78 4.16
C ARG A 96 7.33 18.44 4.19
N ALA A 97 7.69 17.20 3.85
CA ALA A 97 9.10 16.80 3.74
C ALA A 97 9.87 17.64 2.69
N GLN A 98 9.21 18.00 1.59
CA GLN A 98 9.77 18.90 0.57
C GLN A 98 9.96 20.32 1.10
N ARG A 99 8.97 20.89 1.78
CA ARG A 99 9.08 22.21 2.42
C ARG A 99 10.16 22.26 3.49
N ALA A 100 10.36 21.16 4.22
CA ALA A 100 11.43 21.01 5.20
C ALA A 100 12.81 20.73 4.57
N GLY A 101 12.92 20.60 3.24
CA GLY A 101 14.17 20.29 2.54
C GLY A 101 14.70 18.88 2.78
N GLN A 102 13.88 17.97 3.30
CA GLN A 102 14.24 16.57 3.59
C GLN A 102 14.20 15.70 2.32
N VAL A 103 13.40 16.10 1.35
CA VAL A 103 13.21 15.41 0.06
C VAL A 103 13.27 16.44 -1.06
N ASP A 104 13.71 16.02 -2.25
CA ASP A 104 13.73 16.84 -3.46
C ASP A 104 12.35 17.45 -3.74
N SER A 105 12.30 18.76 -4.01
CA SER A 105 11.07 19.50 -4.29
C SER A 105 10.33 19.04 -5.56
N LYS A 106 11.00 18.28 -6.43
CA LYS A 106 10.43 17.64 -7.63
C LYS A 106 10.06 16.18 -7.41
N ALA A 107 10.30 15.63 -6.22
CA ALA A 107 9.86 14.29 -5.89
C ALA A 107 8.33 14.19 -6.01
N ARG A 108 7.85 13.01 -6.39
CA ARG A 108 6.42 12.69 -6.48
C ARG A 108 6.22 11.24 -6.10
N LEU A 109 5.01 10.94 -5.64
CA LEU A 109 4.59 9.57 -5.36
C LEU A 109 4.16 8.89 -6.65
N TYR A 110 4.67 7.68 -6.86
CA TYR A 110 4.22 6.74 -7.87
C TYR A 110 3.30 5.67 -7.24
N GLU A 111 2.64 4.86 -8.06
CA GLU A 111 1.76 3.78 -7.59
C GLU A 111 2.47 2.79 -6.67
N SER A 112 3.74 2.47 -6.93
CA SER A 112 4.54 1.63 -6.03
C SER A 112 4.85 2.33 -4.71
N ASP A 113 4.99 3.65 -4.69
CA ASP A 113 5.15 4.37 -3.42
C ASP A 113 3.86 4.28 -2.59
N TYR A 114 2.69 4.40 -3.24
CA TYR A 114 1.39 4.20 -2.58
C TYR A 114 1.20 2.75 -2.10
N LEU A 115 1.46 1.76 -2.95
CA LEU A 115 1.36 0.35 -2.61
C LEU A 115 2.24 -0.01 -1.41
N LEU A 116 3.47 0.53 -1.38
CA LEU A 116 4.46 0.23 -0.35
C LEU A 116 4.37 1.12 0.89
N GLY A 117 3.60 2.21 0.83
CA GLY A 117 3.45 3.15 1.96
C GLY A 117 2.27 2.84 2.86
N VAL A 118 1.50 1.79 2.55
CA VAL A 118 0.46 1.24 3.42
C VAL A 118 1.07 0.14 4.29
N HIS A 119 0.80 0.24 5.59
CA HIS A 119 1.20 -0.76 6.57
C HIS A 119 0.41 -2.07 6.36
N ASP A 120 1.09 -3.22 6.36
CA ASP A 120 0.51 -4.52 5.98
C ASP A 120 -0.69 -4.92 6.86
N MET A 121 -0.69 -4.59 8.16
CA MET A 121 -1.81 -4.88 9.09
C MET A 121 -3.17 -4.29 8.70
N TYR A 122 -3.18 -3.23 7.88
CA TYR A 122 -4.41 -2.53 7.48
C TYR A 122 -4.71 -2.67 6.00
N ARG A 123 -3.91 -3.46 5.30
CA ARG A 123 -4.17 -3.85 3.92
C ARG A 123 -5.28 -4.89 3.92
N ALA A 124 -6.31 -4.66 3.12
CA ALA A 124 -7.33 -5.68 2.94
C ALA A 124 -6.75 -6.85 2.13
N GLY A 125 -6.85 -8.07 2.67
CA GLY A 125 -6.45 -9.30 2.00
C GLY A 125 -5.24 -9.99 2.63
N ALA A 126 -4.97 -11.22 2.19
CA ALA A 126 -3.92 -12.08 2.75
C ALA A 126 -2.57 -11.96 2.01
N LEU A 127 -2.30 -10.79 1.41
CA LEU A 127 -1.06 -10.54 0.68
C LEU A 127 -0.10 -9.69 1.52
N ARG A 128 1.16 -10.12 1.54
CA ARG A 128 2.27 -9.41 2.18
C ARG A 128 3.32 -9.03 1.15
N PHE A 129 4.01 -7.92 1.42
CA PHE A 129 4.89 -7.30 0.43
C PHE A 129 6.31 -7.15 1.01
N ARG A 130 7.32 -7.40 0.17
CA ARG A 130 8.72 -7.14 0.51
C ARG A 130 9.36 -6.25 -0.54
N ARG A 131 9.94 -5.13 -0.13
CA ARG A 131 10.69 -4.28 -1.05
C ARG A 131 11.94 -5.01 -1.53
N ASP A 132 12.13 -5.04 -2.84
CA ASP A 132 13.23 -5.72 -3.53
C ASP A 132 13.38 -7.20 -3.14
N ASP A 133 12.28 -7.81 -2.69
CA ASP A 133 12.22 -9.18 -2.18
C ASP A 133 13.24 -9.46 -1.05
N LYS A 134 13.60 -8.42 -0.29
CA LYS A 134 14.62 -8.45 0.75
C LYS A 134 14.14 -7.77 2.02
N GLY A 135 14.73 -8.19 3.14
CA GLY A 135 14.43 -7.64 4.45
C GLY A 135 13.08 -8.11 5.00
N PRO A 136 12.58 -7.44 6.05
CA PRO A 136 11.27 -7.75 6.62
C PRO A 136 10.15 -7.43 5.62
N PHE A 137 8.95 -7.94 5.89
CA PHE A 137 7.75 -7.44 5.25
C PHE A 137 7.59 -5.94 5.55
N LEU A 138 6.77 -5.24 4.76
CA LEU A 138 6.63 -3.77 4.87
C LEU A 138 6.15 -3.26 6.23
N ASP A 139 5.70 -4.15 7.12
CA ASP A 139 5.98 -4.05 8.55
C ASP A 139 5.77 -5.44 9.19
N ASP A 140 6.64 -5.83 10.12
CA ASP A 140 6.52 -7.01 10.98
C ASP A 140 6.31 -6.64 12.46
N GLN A 141 6.12 -5.35 12.77
CA GLN A 141 5.86 -4.88 14.13
C GLN A 141 4.38 -5.05 14.49
N ASN A 142 4.05 -6.24 14.98
CA ASN A 142 2.74 -6.63 15.53
C ASN A 142 2.34 -5.90 16.83
N ASP A 143 3.07 -4.87 17.28
CA ASP A 143 2.92 -4.30 18.64
C ASP A 143 2.00 -3.08 18.74
N ILE A 144 1.18 -2.79 17.73
CA ILE A 144 0.11 -1.78 17.86
C ILE A 144 -1.24 -2.48 17.75
N ALA A 145 -1.65 -3.10 18.86
CA ALA A 145 -3.04 -3.46 19.10
C ALA A 145 -3.95 -2.30 18.69
N ALA A 146 -5.11 -2.63 18.11
CA ALA A 146 -6.13 -1.68 17.67
C ALA A 146 -6.22 -0.48 18.64
N PRO A 147 -6.23 0.77 18.15
CA PRO A 147 -6.13 1.94 19.00
C PRO A 147 -7.16 1.86 20.15
N PRO A 148 -6.76 1.98 21.43
CA PRO A 148 -7.69 2.06 22.56
C PRO A 148 -8.76 3.10 22.25
N PHE A 149 -9.98 2.94 22.75
CA PHE A 149 -11.12 3.84 22.48
C PHE A 149 -10.79 5.35 22.68
N VAL A 150 -9.81 5.67 23.52
CA VAL A 150 -9.25 7.02 23.75
C VAL A 150 -8.59 7.62 22.49
N GLN A 151 -7.99 6.78 21.63
CA GLN A 151 -7.35 7.20 20.38
C GLN A 151 -8.36 7.43 19.25
N LEU A 152 -9.56 6.82 19.26
CA LEU A 152 -10.57 7.05 18.21
C LEU A 152 -11.00 8.52 18.11
N ARG A 153 -11.29 9.16 19.25
CA ARG A 153 -11.62 10.60 19.27
C ARG A 153 -10.43 11.47 18.84
N ALA A 154 -9.21 11.06 19.17
CA ALA A 154 -8.00 11.75 18.75
C ALA A 154 -7.78 11.62 17.24
N LEU A 155 -8.03 10.44 16.66
CA LEU A 155 -7.98 10.17 15.22
C LEU A 155 -9.03 10.98 14.46
N GLU A 156 -10.26 11.04 14.96
CA GLU A 156 -11.33 11.86 14.37
C GLU A 156 -10.96 13.35 14.40
N ALA A 157 -10.51 13.85 15.56
CA ALA A 157 -10.08 15.23 15.70
C ALA A 157 -8.89 15.57 14.78
N ALA A 158 -7.91 14.66 14.66
CA ALA A 158 -6.78 14.81 13.75
C ALA A 158 -7.23 14.81 12.28
N SER A 159 -8.18 13.95 11.89
CA SER A 159 -8.74 13.92 10.53
C SER A 159 -9.43 15.24 10.20
N LEU A 160 -10.33 15.71 11.08
CA LEU A 160 -11.04 16.98 10.89
C LEU A 160 -10.10 18.19 10.87
N ALA A 161 -9.07 18.19 11.72
CA ALA A 161 -8.09 19.27 11.75
C ALA A 161 -7.26 19.29 10.46
N LEU A 162 -6.88 18.12 9.94
CA LEU A 162 -6.15 18.01 8.69
C LEU A 162 -7.01 18.44 7.48
N GLU A 163 -8.29 18.07 7.45
CA GLU A 163 -9.24 18.52 6.42
C GLU A 163 -9.37 20.05 6.39
N ARG A 164 -9.41 20.69 7.56
CA ARG A 164 -9.50 22.16 7.70
C ARG A 164 -8.19 22.87 7.35
N ASP A 165 -7.05 22.21 7.49
CA ASP A 165 -5.74 22.75 7.08
C ASP A 165 -5.55 22.54 5.57
N GLU A 166 -6.24 23.33 4.75
CA GLU A 166 -6.21 23.22 3.28
C GLU A 166 -4.79 23.44 2.72
N ASP A 167 -4.04 24.38 3.29
CA ASP A 167 -2.68 24.73 2.86
C ASP A 167 -1.60 23.77 3.41
N ASN A 168 -1.98 22.82 4.28
CA ASN A 168 -1.09 21.83 4.89
C ASN A 168 0.10 22.51 5.62
N THR A 169 -0.18 23.58 6.35
CA THR A 169 0.82 24.43 7.03
C THR A 169 0.76 24.39 8.55
N ALA A 170 -0.27 23.77 9.14
CA ALA A 170 -0.40 23.70 10.59
C ALA A 170 0.84 23.06 11.24
N SER A 171 1.25 23.57 12.39
CA SER A 171 2.43 23.07 13.13
C SER A 171 2.25 21.62 13.59
N GLU A 172 1.03 21.24 13.91
CA GLU A 172 0.61 19.95 14.44
C GLU A 172 0.37 18.92 13.33
N ALA A 173 0.36 19.32 12.05
CA ALA A 173 -0.01 18.40 10.97
C ALA A 173 0.94 17.21 10.85
N ASP A 174 2.23 17.35 11.20
CA ASP A 174 3.16 16.22 11.21
C ASP A 174 2.78 15.16 12.26
N GLU A 175 2.21 15.59 13.39
CA GLU A 175 1.70 14.69 14.42
C GLU A 175 0.40 14.02 13.96
N TRP A 176 -0.54 14.78 13.39
CA TRP A 176 -1.78 14.23 12.83
C TRP A 176 -1.50 13.22 11.71
N LEU A 177 -0.58 13.53 10.80
CA LEU A 177 -0.18 12.62 9.73
C LEU A 177 0.45 11.34 10.28
N ARG A 178 1.31 11.43 11.30
CA ARG A 178 1.83 10.22 11.97
C ARG A 178 0.70 9.42 12.60
N MET A 179 -0.22 10.08 13.30
CA MET A 179 -1.35 9.44 13.97
C MET A 179 -2.32 8.77 12.98
N LEU A 180 -2.50 9.31 11.78
CA LEU A 180 -3.42 8.76 10.77
C LEU A 180 -2.77 7.71 9.87
N ILE A 181 -1.44 7.79 9.65
CA ILE A 181 -0.69 6.84 8.82
C ILE A 181 -0.23 5.61 9.63
N ALA A 182 0.19 5.79 10.90
CA ALA A 182 0.76 4.70 11.71
C ALA A 182 -0.23 3.58 12.09
N PRO A 183 -1.51 3.85 12.42
CA PRO A 183 -2.53 2.82 12.60
C PRO A 183 -3.32 2.55 11.32
N GLY A 184 -2.72 2.75 10.13
CA GLY A 184 -3.30 2.47 8.81
C GLY A 184 -4.80 2.71 8.73
N GLY A 185 -5.19 3.97 8.53
CA GLY A 185 -6.59 4.41 8.47
C GLY A 185 -7.44 3.60 7.49
N SER A 186 -7.98 2.48 7.95
CA SER A 186 -9.13 1.78 7.41
C SER A 186 -10.33 2.16 8.27
N LEU A 187 -10.77 3.40 8.10
CA LEU A 187 -12.16 3.78 8.37
C LEU A 187 -12.83 3.83 7.00
N GLY A 188 -13.18 2.65 6.50
CA GLY A 188 -13.78 2.49 5.18
C GLY A 188 -15.08 3.29 5.07
N GLY A 189 -15.07 4.27 4.15
CA GLY A 189 -16.24 4.97 3.68
C GLY A 189 -15.90 6.40 3.21
N PRO A 190 -16.42 6.87 2.06
CA PRO A 190 -16.24 8.25 1.62
C PRO A 190 -16.95 9.30 2.50
N ASP A 191 -17.52 8.93 3.65
CA ASP A 191 -18.19 9.80 4.63
C ASP A 191 -18.19 9.15 6.03
N PRO A 192 -17.95 9.88 7.13
CA PRO A 192 -18.32 9.43 8.47
C PRO A 192 -19.84 9.54 8.64
N LYS A 193 -20.54 8.41 8.73
CA LYS A 193 -21.95 8.39 9.14
C LYS A 193 -22.06 8.45 10.66
N PRO A 194 -22.69 9.49 11.25
CA PRO A 194 -23.01 9.48 12.66
C PRO A 194 -24.21 8.56 12.89
N VAL A 195 -24.11 7.69 13.88
CA VAL A 195 -25.27 7.05 14.52
C VAL A 195 -25.07 7.16 16.03
N TRP A 196 -26.06 7.77 16.67
CA TRP A 196 -26.24 7.85 18.13
C TRP A 196 -26.49 6.47 18.72
#